data_AF-A0A2S9YBI4-F1
#
_entry.id   AF-A0A2S9YBI4-F1
#
_cell.length_a   1.000
_cell.length_b   1.000
_cell.length_c   1.000
_cell.angle_alpha   90.00
_cell.angle_beta   90.00
_cell.angle_gamma   90.00
#
_symmetry.space_group_name_H-M   'P 1'
#
loop_
_entity.id
_entity.type
_entity.pdbx_description
1 polymer ?
#
loop_
_entity_poly.entity_id
_entity_poly.type
_entity_poly.pdbx_seq_one_letter_code
_entity_poly.pdbx_strand_id
1 'polypeptide(L)'
;MSRITSLPFISLLGLVALACTTQTELPADTGVATISTTATTDTTAEDSSTTDTDAEDSSSDDAGAPCSGDEDCPSGQVCLPGSGECGPADSCLIDDDCPDGQTCEDGVCAIGGDCGGFEFSIEAVPPNLLIMLDRSGSMSGNVPDTNLNRWEVAKLAIEQVTTGFDDKIRFGLATYSACVGNGCSAGTVVVPLADQNAAAINGFLATTVGEGSNDGQNVNNDGLIEYLCDSGDPETSTGKSLQAQVGNPTLQDLERDNAILLITDGSESGDCVDNEIDGPVAAANLFGQATPVKVFAVGFGGANLSEVNDIAEAGGTEMGYLADQADELDMALDQIANAVATCTFELDQVPPDPNEIYVFFDKDPAGVPNDPNEGWTYDPMTNTVTFHGPACDAIKGGVVVDIDIVYGCNMPPIG
;
A
#
# COMPACT_ATOMS: atom_id res chain seq x y z
N MET A 1 23.14 -43.09 -37.54
CA MET A 1 23.87 -43.87 -36.52
C MET A 1 23.91 -43.03 -35.25
N SER A 2 22.77 -42.82 -34.58
CA SER A 2 22.33 -43.57 -33.39
C SER A 2 23.44 -43.87 -32.39
N ARG A 3 23.49 -43.09 -31.31
CA ARG A 3 23.57 -43.61 -29.93
C ARG A 3 22.85 -42.64 -28.98
N ILE A 4 21.61 -42.99 -28.71
CA ILE A 4 20.80 -42.53 -27.57
C ILE A 4 21.24 -43.39 -26.39
N THR A 5 21.71 -42.78 -25.30
CA THR A 5 21.98 -43.47 -24.03
C THR A 5 20.96 -43.03 -23.00
N SER A 6 20.09 -43.99 -22.68
CA SER A 6 19.08 -44.01 -21.64
C SER A 6 19.73 -43.98 -20.25
N LEU A 7 19.17 -43.16 -19.36
CA LEU A 7 19.33 -43.27 -17.90
C LEU A 7 17.96 -43.64 -17.29
N PRO A 8 17.90 -44.51 -16.27
CA PRO A 8 16.65 -45.08 -15.80
C PRO A 8 15.95 -44.20 -14.76
N PHE A 9 14.63 -44.13 -14.92
CA PHE A 9 13.66 -43.74 -13.90
C PHE A 9 13.85 -44.57 -12.62
N ILE A 10 14.12 -43.91 -11.49
CA ILE A 10 13.93 -44.49 -10.16
C ILE A 10 12.67 -43.87 -9.57
N SER A 11 11.62 -44.67 -9.59
CA SER A 11 10.38 -44.49 -8.83
C SER A 11 10.66 -44.83 -7.37
N LEU A 12 10.49 -43.88 -6.45
CA LEU A 12 10.36 -44.18 -5.03
C LEU A 12 8.94 -43.79 -4.57
N LEU A 13 8.16 -44.83 -4.34
CA LEU A 13 6.84 -44.84 -3.72
C LEU A 13 7.01 -45.03 -2.21
N GLY A 14 6.20 -44.33 -1.40
CA GLY A 14 6.01 -44.57 0.03
C GLY A 14 6.60 -43.43 0.89
N LEU A 15 5.93 -42.88 1.88
CA LEU A 15 4.86 -43.42 2.71
C LEU A 15 4.07 -42.27 3.35
N VAL A 16 2.75 -42.44 3.41
CA VAL A 16 1.77 -41.62 4.11
C VAL A 16 2.05 -41.60 5.62
N ALA A 17 2.03 -40.43 6.23
CA ALA A 17 1.76 -40.26 7.67
C ALA A 17 0.79 -39.08 7.86
N LEU A 18 -0.50 -39.41 7.83
CA LEU A 18 -1.59 -38.60 8.36
C LEU A 18 -1.47 -38.59 9.90
N ALA A 19 -1.26 -37.42 10.50
CA ALA A 19 -1.51 -37.22 11.93
C ALA A 19 -2.59 -36.15 12.07
N CYS A 20 -3.70 -36.57 12.66
CA CYS A 20 -4.92 -35.80 12.89
C CYS A 20 -5.02 -35.51 14.40
N THR A 21 -5.65 -34.38 14.74
CA THR A 21 -6.17 -33.96 16.06
C THR A 21 -5.10 -33.52 17.08
N THR A 22 -5.27 -32.44 17.83
CA THR A 22 -6.45 -32.08 18.63
C THR A 22 -6.67 -30.56 18.78
N GLN A 23 -7.92 -30.13 18.56
CA GLN A 23 -8.49 -28.90 19.11
C GLN A 23 -8.43 -28.91 20.64
N THR A 24 -8.15 -27.77 21.24
CA THR A 24 -8.43 -27.52 22.67
C THR A 24 -9.52 -26.47 22.74
N GLU A 25 -10.63 -26.88 23.35
CA GLU A 25 -11.88 -26.16 23.51
C GLU A 25 -11.79 -24.99 24.51
N LEU A 26 -12.65 -23.99 24.26
CA LEU A 26 -13.14 -22.99 25.20
C LEU A 26 -13.81 -23.63 26.42
N PRO A 27 -13.74 -23.01 27.62
CA PRO A 27 -14.78 -23.14 28.62
C PRO A 27 -15.74 -21.95 28.59
N ALA A 28 -17.02 -22.25 28.43
CA ALA A 28 -18.13 -21.34 28.68
C ALA A 28 -18.65 -21.46 30.12
N ASP A 29 -19.08 -20.31 30.62
CA ASP A 29 -20.21 -20.05 31.51
C ASP A 29 -20.20 -20.54 32.97
N THR A 30 -20.24 -19.55 33.88
CA THR A 30 -21.13 -19.63 35.04
C THR A 30 -21.68 -18.25 35.39
N GLY A 31 -23.00 -18.06 35.30
CA GLY A 31 -23.73 -17.39 36.38
C GLY A 31 -24.87 -16.45 36.00
N VAL A 32 -25.99 -17.00 35.52
CA VAL A 32 -27.31 -16.34 35.55
C VAL A 32 -27.91 -16.46 36.96
N ALA A 33 -28.36 -15.34 37.52
CA ALA A 33 -29.28 -15.31 38.66
C ALA A 33 -30.43 -14.33 38.38
N THR A 34 -31.57 -14.88 37.99
CA THR A 34 -32.90 -14.24 37.99
C THR A 34 -33.47 -14.22 39.41
N ILE A 35 -33.99 -13.07 39.87
CA ILE A 35 -35.11 -13.04 40.84
C ILE A 35 -36.08 -11.90 40.48
N SER A 36 -37.35 -12.29 40.52
CA SER A 36 -38.57 -11.62 40.09
C SER A 36 -39.18 -10.72 41.19
N THR A 37 -39.90 -9.69 40.74
CA THR A 37 -41.15 -9.09 41.28
C THR A 37 -41.25 -8.65 42.76
N THR A 38 -41.66 -7.40 43.00
CA THR A 38 -43.02 -7.11 43.54
C THR A 38 -43.44 -5.65 43.36
N ALA A 39 -44.75 -5.51 43.11
CA ALA A 39 -45.57 -4.31 42.98
C ALA A 39 -45.52 -3.33 44.16
N THR A 40 -45.87 -2.07 43.91
CA THR A 40 -46.90 -1.34 44.71
C THR A 40 -47.51 -0.20 43.87
N THR A 41 -48.84 -0.19 43.88
CA THR A 41 -49.86 0.77 43.44
C THR A 41 -49.70 2.19 43.99
N ASP A 42 -50.08 3.21 43.21
CA ASP A 42 -51.07 4.20 43.69
C ASP A 42 -51.83 4.96 42.56
N THR A 43 -53.15 4.81 42.62
CA THR A 43 -54.33 5.68 42.33
C THR A 43 -54.06 7.17 41.99
N THR A 44 -54.76 7.91 41.10
CA THR A 44 -56.19 8.29 40.92
C THR A 44 -56.31 9.08 39.58
N ALA A 45 -57.19 8.80 38.61
CA ALA A 45 -58.64 9.09 38.49
C ALA A 45 -59.03 10.58 38.27
N GLU A 46 -59.59 10.89 37.08
CA GLU A 46 -60.67 11.86 36.73
C GLU A 46 -60.68 11.98 35.18
N ASP A 47 -61.53 11.31 34.41
CA ASP A 47 -62.98 11.42 34.13
C ASP A 47 -63.45 12.61 33.25
N SER A 48 -64.36 12.23 32.34
CA SER A 48 -65.34 13.03 31.59
C SER A 48 -64.88 13.77 30.32
N SER A 49 -65.63 13.80 29.21
CA SER A 49 -66.70 12.99 28.61
C SER A 49 -67.18 13.74 27.34
N THR A 50 -67.47 12.98 26.26
CA THR A 50 -68.41 13.30 25.14
C THR A 50 -68.04 14.47 24.19
N THR A 51 -68.30 14.45 22.88
CA THR A 51 -69.44 13.95 22.08
C THR A 51 -69.02 13.72 20.62
N ASP A 52 -69.60 12.69 19.99
CA ASP A 52 -69.69 12.50 18.53
C ASP A 52 -70.45 13.63 17.81
N THR A 53 -70.04 13.94 16.58
CA THR A 53 -70.96 14.29 15.49
C THR A 53 -70.33 13.96 14.15
N ASP A 54 -71.16 13.37 13.29
CA ASP A 54 -70.83 12.57 12.12
C ASP A 54 -70.32 13.32 10.88
N ALA A 55 -69.53 12.56 10.10
CA ALA A 55 -69.49 12.42 8.64
C ALA A 55 -69.25 13.67 7.76
N GLU A 56 -68.20 13.61 6.92
CA GLU A 56 -68.38 13.30 5.49
C GLU A 56 -67.18 12.54 4.92
N ASP A 57 -67.51 11.53 4.13
CA ASP A 57 -66.68 10.67 3.30
C ASP A 57 -66.27 11.46 2.05
N SER A 58 -64.97 11.67 1.86
CA SER A 58 -64.39 11.94 0.54
C SER A 58 -63.03 11.27 0.46
N SER A 59 -63.06 10.07 -0.12
CA SER A 59 -61.93 9.49 -0.81
C SER A 59 -61.62 10.37 -2.03
N SER A 60 -60.64 11.25 -1.86
CA SER A 60 -59.94 11.92 -2.94
C SER A 60 -58.46 11.72 -2.69
N ASP A 61 -57.83 11.05 -3.65
CA ASP A 61 -56.38 11.01 -3.80
C ASP A 61 -55.81 12.41 -3.55
N ASP A 62 -54.89 12.53 -2.59
CA ASP A 62 -54.29 13.77 -2.09
C ASP A 62 -53.34 14.35 -3.16
N ALA A 63 -53.92 14.86 -4.25
CA ALA A 63 -53.23 15.67 -5.24
C ALA A 63 -53.33 17.14 -4.80
N GLY A 64 -52.18 17.81 -4.67
CA GLY A 64 -52.09 19.19 -4.22
C GLY A 64 -52.81 20.14 -5.19
N ALA A 65 -53.09 21.36 -4.73
CA ALA A 65 -53.65 22.38 -5.62
C ALA A 65 -52.62 22.74 -6.71
N PRO A 66 -53.00 22.84 -8.00
CA PRO A 66 -52.06 23.17 -9.07
C PRO A 66 -51.54 24.60 -8.92
N CYS A 67 -50.26 24.81 -9.18
CA CYS A 67 -49.55 26.08 -9.04
C CYS A 67 -48.62 26.37 -10.24
N SER A 68 -48.23 27.63 -10.42
CA SER A 68 -47.21 28.04 -11.39
C SER A 68 -46.07 28.85 -10.74
N GLY A 69 -46.18 29.12 -9.45
CA GLY A 69 -45.19 29.77 -8.60
C GLY A 69 -45.62 29.69 -7.14
N ASP A 70 -44.70 29.99 -6.21
CA ASP A 70 -44.92 29.87 -4.77
C ASP A 70 -46.07 30.77 -4.28
N GLU A 71 -46.38 31.84 -5.00
CA GLU A 71 -47.47 32.75 -4.65
C GLU A 71 -48.87 32.16 -4.84
N ASP A 72 -48.98 31.11 -5.66
CA ASP A 72 -50.23 30.38 -5.88
C ASP A 72 -50.53 29.42 -4.73
N CYS A 73 -49.55 29.18 -3.84
CA CYS A 73 -49.66 28.22 -2.77
C CYS A 73 -50.11 28.81 -1.42
N PRO A 74 -50.89 28.04 -0.63
CA PRO A 74 -51.22 28.41 0.74
C PRO A 74 -49.98 28.70 1.59
N SER A 75 -50.14 29.52 2.64
CA SER A 75 -49.03 29.89 3.51
C SER A 75 -48.36 28.66 4.14
N GLY A 76 -47.05 28.50 3.90
CA GLY A 76 -46.24 27.38 4.39
C GLY A 76 -46.02 26.26 3.37
N GLN A 77 -46.55 26.40 2.14
CA GLN A 77 -46.29 25.52 1.01
C GLN A 77 -45.49 26.25 -0.07
N VAL A 78 -44.79 25.47 -0.91
CA VAL A 78 -44.06 25.92 -2.09
C VAL A 78 -44.61 25.20 -3.32
N CYS A 79 -44.41 25.78 -4.49
CA CYS A 79 -44.81 25.12 -5.73
C CYS A 79 -43.74 24.11 -6.14
N LEU A 80 -44.09 22.82 -6.15
CA LEU A 80 -43.14 21.77 -6.50
C LEU A 80 -42.84 21.83 -8.02
N PRO A 81 -41.55 21.92 -8.42
CA PRO A 81 -41.17 22.31 -9.77
C PRO A 81 -41.49 21.27 -10.85
N GLY A 82 -41.57 19.97 -10.50
CA GLY A 82 -41.83 18.89 -11.44
C GLY A 82 -43.32 18.61 -11.64
N SER A 83 -44.05 18.46 -10.54
CA SER A 83 -45.49 18.14 -10.50
C SER A 83 -46.37 19.36 -10.77
N GLY A 84 -45.90 20.57 -10.43
CA GLY A 84 -46.69 21.80 -10.52
C GLY A 84 -47.83 21.82 -9.51
N GLU A 85 -47.65 21.18 -8.36
CA GLU A 85 -48.62 21.13 -7.26
C GLU A 85 -48.05 21.76 -5.97
N CYS A 86 -48.92 22.33 -5.15
CA CYS A 86 -48.53 22.91 -3.87
C CYS A 86 -48.27 21.82 -2.84
N GLY A 87 -47.04 21.78 -2.30
CA GLY A 87 -46.62 20.86 -1.25
C GLY A 87 -45.88 21.58 -0.11
N PRO A 88 -45.72 20.96 1.07
CA PRO A 88 -44.81 21.44 2.10
C PRO A 88 -43.39 21.72 1.55
N ALA A 89 -42.67 22.68 2.15
CA ALA A 89 -41.24 22.83 1.90
C ALA A 89 -40.52 21.52 2.23
N ASP A 90 -39.65 21.06 1.32
CA ASP A 90 -38.89 19.79 1.37
C ASP A 90 -39.71 18.50 1.14
N SER A 91 -40.91 18.61 0.55
CA SER A 91 -41.72 17.45 0.10
C SER A 91 -41.61 17.22 -1.41
N CYS A 92 -42.07 16.06 -1.87
CA CYS A 92 -42.13 15.71 -3.29
C CYS A 92 -43.36 14.84 -3.61
N LEU A 93 -43.76 14.81 -4.87
CA LEU A 93 -44.77 13.87 -5.39
C LEU A 93 -44.21 12.98 -6.49
N ILE A 94 -43.26 13.50 -7.25
CA ILE A 94 -42.50 12.78 -8.27
C ILE A 94 -41.00 13.10 -8.15
N ASP A 95 -40.15 12.29 -8.78
CA ASP A 95 -38.70 12.48 -8.72
C ASP A 95 -38.25 13.86 -9.26
N ASP A 96 -38.95 14.39 -10.27
CA ASP A 96 -38.69 15.73 -10.83
C ASP A 96 -39.01 16.90 -9.86
N ASP A 97 -39.66 16.64 -8.71
CA ASP A 97 -39.84 17.62 -7.64
C ASP A 97 -38.60 17.76 -6.75
N CYS A 98 -37.70 16.78 -6.81
CA CYS A 98 -36.51 16.73 -6.00
C CYS A 98 -35.30 17.35 -6.70
N PRO A 99 -34.33 17.90 -5.95
CA PRO A 99 -33.04 18.30 -6.51
C PRO A 99 -32.33 17.12 -7.19
N ASP A 100 -31.44 17.44 -8.15
CA ASP A 100 -30.64 16.42 -8.85
C ASP A 100 -29.99 15.43 -7.86
N GLY A 101 -30.15 14.13 -8.12
CA GLY A 101 -29.60 13.05 -7.28
C GLY A 101 -30.50 12.61 -6.12
N GLN A 102 -31.75 13.04 -6.08
CA GLN A 102 -32.76 12.57 -5.13
C GLN A 102 -33.96 12.00 -5.88
N THR A 103 -34.68 11.09 -5.23
CA THR A 103 -35.96 10.56 -5.71
C THR A 103 -37.02 10.77 -4.65
N CYS A 104 -38.26 10.70 -5.08
CA CYS A 104 -39.37 10.86 -4.17
C CYS A 104 -39.72 9.54 -3.49
N GLU A 105 -39.32 9.38 -2.22
CA GLU A 105 -39.72 8.23 -1.40
C GLU A 105 -40.66 8.70 -0.28
N ASP A 106 -41.88 8.16 -0.27
CA ASP A 106 -42.90 8.44 0.75
C ASP A 106 -43.18 9.95 0.99
N GLY A 107 -43.11 10.75 -0.08
CA GLY A 107 -43.43 12.19 -0.05
C GLY A 107 -42.30 13.07 0.50
N VAL A 108 -41.11 12.50 0.70
CA VAL A 108 -39.89 13.20 1.08
C VAL A 108 -38.85 12.93 0.01
N CYS A 109 -38.08 13.96 -0.37
CA CYS A 109 -36.93 13.72 -1.22
C CYS A 109 -35.90 12.93 -0.43
N ALA A 110 -35.86 11.63 -0.72
CA ALA A 110 -34.89 10.72 -0.18
C ALA A 110 -33.79 10.52 -1.20
N ILE A 111 -32.63 10.15 -0.70
CA ILE A 111 -31.52 9.77 -1.55
C ILE A 111 -31.80 8.33 -1.99
N GLY A 112 -32.62 8.17 -3.03
CA GLY A 112 -33.23 6.90 -3.41
C GLY A 112 -33.23 6.66 -4.93
N GLY A 113 -32.16 6.98 -5.61
CA GLY A 113 -31.99 6.62 -7.02
C GLY A 113 -30.56 6.86 -7.43
N ASP A 114 -29.97 5.90 -8.14
CA ASP A 114 -28.64 6.03 -8.73
C ASP A 114 -28.52 7.45 -9.31
N CYS A 115 -27.59 8.25 -8.79
CA CYS A 115 -27.21 9.58 -9.29
C CYS A 115 -26.66 9.52 -10.75
N GLY A 116 -27.02 8.50 -11.54
CA GLY A 116 -26.33 8.03 -12.73
C GLY A 116 -24.95 7.43 -12.43
N GLY A 117 -24.63 7.24 -11.15
CA GLY A 117 -23.29 6.91 -10.69
C GLY A 117 -22.97 5.42 -10.71
N PHE A 118 -21.69 5.14 -10.74
CA PHE A 118 -21.16 3.79 -10.59
C PHE A 118 -19.88 3.84 -9.77
N GLU A 119 -19.54 2.70 -9.18
CA GLU A 119 -18.31 2.50 -8.43
C GLU A 119 -17.22 1.94 -9.34
N PHE A 120 -16.01 2.46 -9.23
CA PHE A 120 -14.85 1.93 -9.94
C PHE A 120 -14.25 0.76 -9.18
N SER A 121 -13.85 -0.27 -9.92
CA SER A 121 -12.87 -1.21 -9.37
C SER A 121 -11.49 -0.59 -9.51
N ILE A 122 -10.71 -0.60 -8.44
CA ILE A 122 -9.36 -0.03 -8.44
C ILE A 122 -8.29 -1.12 -8.37
N GLU A 123 -7.21 -0.93 -9.11
CA GLU A 123 -6.01 -1.77 -9.00
C GLU A 123 -4.85 -0.90 -8.50
N ALA A 124 -4.24 -1.31 -7.39
CA ALA A 124 -3.04 -0.66 -6.88
C ALA A 124 -1.92 -0.81 -7.91
N VAL A 125 -1.20 0.26 -8.23
CA VAL A 125 -0.05 0.20 -9.16
C VAL A 125 1.24 -0.06 -8.37
N PRO A 126 1.84 -1.27 -8.42
CA PRO A 126 3.00 -1.58 -7.58
C PRO A 126 4.24 -0.75 -7.96
N PRO A 127 4.96 -0.16 -6.98
CA PRO A 127 6.21 0.57 -7.20
C PRO A 127 7.37 -0.38 -7.54
N ASN A 128 8.44 0.17 -8.11
CA ASN A 128 9.70 -0.53 -8.35
C ASN A 128 10.66 -0.30 -7.18
N LEU A 129 11.15 -1.37 -6.56
CA LEU A 129 12.17 -1.32 -5.51
C LEU A 129 13.38 -2.20 -5.88
N LEU A 130 14.49 -1.56 -6.21
CA LEU A 130 15.76 -2.25 -6.42
C LEU A 130 16.53 -2.33 -5.10
N ILE A 131 16.70 -3.54 -4.56
CA ILE A 131 17.55 -3.78 -3.40
C ILE A 131 19.01 -3.71 -3.87
N MET A 132 19.81 -2.85 -3.26
CA MET A 132 21.23 -2.67 -3.52
C MET A 132 22.00 -3.14 -2.28
N LEU A 133 22.45 -4.39 -2.30
CA LEU A 133 23.07 -5.06 -1.16
C LEU A 133 24.60 -5.02 -1.24
N ASP A 134 25.25 -4.52 -0.19
CA ASP A 134 26.69 -4.57 -0.05
C ASP A 134 27.18 -6.03 0.09
N ARG A 135 28.18 -6.41 -0.69
CA ARG A 135 28.89 -7.69 -0.61
C ARG A 135 30.39 -7.50 -0.35
N SER A 136 30.79 -6.36 0.22
CA SER A 136 32.14 -6.11 0.74
C SER A 136 32.55 -7.16 1.78
N GLY A 137 33.86 -7.33 1.99
CA GLY A 137 34.39 -8.30 2.94
C GLY A 137 34.01 -8.02 4.38
N SER A 138 33.73 -6.76 4.74
CA SER A 138 33.24 -6.39 6.07
C SER A 138 31.91 -7.06 6.42
N MET A 139 31.10 -7.42 5.41
CA MET A 139 29.84 -8.14 5.61
C MET A 139 30.02 -9.56 6.17
N SER A 140 31.26 -10.07 6.22
CA SER A 140 31.59 -11.34 6.89
C SER A 140 31.70 -11.18 8.41
N GLY A 141 31.57 -9.95 8.92
CA GLY A 141 31.60 -9.63 10.35
C GLY A 141 30.47 -10.29 11.12
N ASN A 142 30.73 -10.69 12.36
CA ASN A 142 29.70 -11.29 13.22
C ASN A 142 28.72 -10.24 13.73
N VAL A 143 27.45 -10.63 13.82
CA VAL A 143 26.40 -9.82 14.45
C VAL A 143 26.26 -10.23 15.91
N PRO A 144 26.37 -9.30 16.88
CA PRO A 144 26.25 -9.62 18.30
C PRO A 144 24.98 -10.41 18.59
N ASP A 145 25.04 -11.30 19.58
CA ASP A 145 23.91 -12.11 20.05
C ASP A 145 23.26 -13.04 18.99
N THR A 146 23.89 -13.19 17.83
CA THR A 146 23.55 -14.17 16.80
C THR A 146 24.72 -15.13 16.51
N ASN A 147 24.46 -16.22 15.80
CA ASN A 147 25.50 -17.08 15.20
C ASN A 147 25.68 -16.78 13.70
N LEU A 148 25.28 -15.60 13.26
CA LEU A 148 25.25 -15.19 11.85
C LEU A 148 26.22 -14.04 11.62
N ASN A 149 26.69 -13.94 10.38
CA ASN A 149 27.39 -12.75 9.91
C ASN A 149 26.40 -11.76 9.30
N ARG A 150 26.87 -10.55 8.99
CA ARG A 150 26.04 -9.46 8.46
C ARG A 150 25.34 -9.83 7.15
N TRP A 151 26.04 -10.55 6.27
CA TRP A 151 25.47 -11.06 5.03
C TRP A 151 24.30 -12.02 5.26
N GLU A 152 24.44 -12.99 6.16
CA GLU A 152 23.36 -13.95 6.45
C GLU A 152 22.16 -13.27 7.11
N VAL A 153 22.38 -12.26 7.96
CA VAL A 153 21.28 -11.46 8.52
C VAL A 153 20.56 -10.65 7.43
N ALA A 154 21.31 -10.00 6.54
CA ALA A 154 20.72 -9.27 5.42
C ALA A 154 19.92 -10.17 4.48
N LYS A 155 20.39 -11.41 4.22
CA LYS A 155 19.64 -12.40 3.45
C LYS A 155 18.27 -12.73 4.06
N LEU A 156 18.24 -12.97 5.38
CA LEU A 156 16.99 -13.29 6.09
C LEU A 156 15.99 -12.12 6.03
N ALA A 157 16.48 -10.90 6.25
CA ALA A 157 15.64 -9.71 6.20
C ALA A 157 15.09 -9.45 4.79
N ILE A 158 15.93 -9.63 3.75
CA ILE A 158 15.50 -9.55 2.35
C ILE A 158 14.46 -10.63 2.03
N GLU A 159 14.65 -11.86 2.50
CA GLU A 159 13.67 -12.94 2.29
C GLU A 159 12.33 -12.59 2.91
N GLN A 160 12.32 -12.05 4.13
CA GLN A 160 11.10 -11.64 4.82
C GLN A 160 10.36 -10.52 4.08
N VAL A 161 11.05 -9.41 3.77
CA VAL A 161 10.42 -8.25 3.13
C VAL A 161 9.94 -8.59 1.71
N THR A 162 10.75 -9.33 0.94
CA THR A 162 10.36 -9.69 -0.43
C THR A 162 9.16 -10.64 -0.43
N THR A 163 9.12 -11.60 0.50
CA THR A 163 7.98 -12.53 0.62
C THR A 163 6.71 -11.83 1.13
N GLY A 164 6.84 -10.90 2.07
CA GLY A 164 5.71 -10.19 2.69
C GLY A 164 5.03 -9.16 1.76
N PHE A 165 5.76 -8.66 0.76
CA PHE A 165 5.32 -7.60 -0.14
C PHE A 165 5.36 -8.00 -1.63
N ASP A 166 5.48 -9.31 -1.94
CA ASP A 166 5.70 -9.82 -3.31
C ASP A 166 4.58 -9.45 -4.31
N ASP A 167 3.36 -9.24 -3.79
CA ASP A 167 2.18 -8.81 -4.53
C ASP A 167 2.01 -7.27 -4.56
N LYS A 168 2.74 -6.55 -3.70
CA LYS A 168 2.60 -5.10 -3.51
C LYS A 168 3.75 -4.30 -4.10
N ILE A 169 4.92 -4.90 -4.29
CA ILE A 169 6.15 -4.23 -4.75
C ILE A 169 6.84 -5.07 -5.80
N ARG A 170 7.32 -4.43 -6.87
CA ARG A 170 8.18 -5.05 -7.86
C ARG A 170 9.62 -5.02 -7.38
N PHE A 171 10.14 -6.16 -6.98
CA PHE A 171 11.50 -6.24 -6.44
C PHE A 171 12.53 -6.58 -7.52
N GLY A 172 13.72 -5.99 -7.37
CA GLY A 172 14.94 -6.41 -8.04
C GLY A 172 16.07 -6.50 -7.03
N LEU A 173 17.16 -7.19 -7.39
CA LEU A 173 18.36 -7.28 -6.57
C LEU A 173 19.60 -6.89 -7.38
N ALA A 174 20.34 -5.93 -6.86
CA ALA A 174 21.69 -5.60 -7.23
C ALA A 174 22.62 -5.83 -6.04
N THR A 175 23.85 -6.25 -6.32
CA THR A 175 24.88 -6.42 -5.29
C THR A 175 26.12 -5.64 -5.65
N TYR A 176 26.82 -5.07 -4.67
CA TYR A 176 27.94 -4.18 -4.95
C TYR A 176 29.15 -4.29 -4.02
N SER A 177 30.20 -3.62 -4.48
CA SER A 177 31.55 -4.12 -4.65
C SER A 177 31.57 -5.41 -5.49
N ALA A 178 31.79 -5.29 -6.81
CA ALA A 178 32.12 -6.46 -7.61
C ALA A 178 33.62 -6.79 -7.43
N CYS A 179 33.94 -8.06 -7.17
CA CYS A 179 35.32 -8.50 -6.90
C CYS A 179 36.17 -8.58 -8.19
N VAL A 180 36.12 -7.52 -9.00
CA VAL A 180 36.73 -7.41 -10.32
C VAL A 180 37.54 -6.13 -10.44
N GLY A 181 38.77 -6.26 -10.94
CA GLY A 181 39.63 -5.17 -11.42
C GLY A 181 39.97 -4.07 -10.41
N ASN A 182 41.12 -4.17 -9.72
CA ASN A 182 41.69 -3.13 -8.83
C ASN A 182 40.73 -2.59 -7.74
N GLY A 183 39.62 -3.28 -7.45
CA GLY A 183 38.58 -2.84 -6.52
C GLY A 183 37.66 -1.75 -7.05
N CYS A 184 36.80 -1.23 -6.17
CA CYS A 184 35.92 -0.08 -6.42
C CYS A 184 35.08 -0.13 -7.70
N SER A 185 34.59 -1.30 -8.05
CA SER A 185 33.75 -1.54 -9.22
C SER A 185 32.29 -1.18 -8.94
N ALA A 186 31.54 -0.79 -9.96
CA ALA A 186 30.10 -0.56 -9.79
C ALA A 186 29.36 -1.87 -9.51
N GLY A 187 28.31 -1.78 -8.69
CA GLY A 187 27.36 -2.87 -8.47
C GLY A 187 26.72 -3.38 -9.76
N THR A 188 26.23 -4.61 -9.70
CA THR A 188 25.55 -5.27 -10.83
C THR A 188 24.17 -5.75 -10.41
N VAL A 189 23.19 -5.60 -11.29
CA VAL A 189 21.86 -6.19 -11.14
C VAL A 189 21.99 -7.69 -11.36
N VAL A 190 21.79 -8.47 -10.30
CA VAL A 190 21.87 -9.93 -10.31
C VAL A 190 20.50 -10.57 -10.49
N VAL A 191 19.44 -9.89 -10.08
CA VAL A 191 18.05 -10.23 -10.36
C VAL A 191 17.33 -8.98 -10.87
N PRO A 192 16.90 -8.96 -12.15
CA PRO A 192 16.15 -7.82 -12.71
C PRO A 192 14.84 -7.57 -11.97
N LEU A 193 14.38 -6.32 -12.00
CA LEU A 193 13.06 -5.92 -11.51
C LEU A 193 11.94 -6.69 -12.23
N ALA A 194 11.03 -7.30 -11.46
CA ALA A 194 9.85 -8.00 -11.97
C ALA A 194 8.74 -8.03 -10.92
N ASP A 195 7.51 -8.35 -11.35
CA ASP A 195 6.39 -8.67 -10.45
C ASP A 195 6.62 -10.03 -9.80
N GLN A 196 6.18 -10.21 -8.54
CA GLN A 196 6.24 -11.49 -7.82
C GLN A 196 7.63 -12.16 -7.88
N ASN A 197 8.67 -11.37 -7.59
CA ASN A 197 10.06 -11.72 -7.84
C ASN A 197 10.80 -12.27 -6.61
N ALA A 198 10.13 -12.39 -5.46
CA ALA A 198 10.73 -12.91 -4.22
C ALA A 198 11.39 -14.28 -4.44
N ALA A 199 10.73 -15.19 -5.16
CA ALA A 199 11.28 -16.52 -5.43
C ALA A 199 12.61 -16.49 -6.21
N ALA A 200 12.79 -15.56 -7.15
CA ALA A 200 14.02 -15.42 -7.92
C ALA A 200 15.14 -14.81 -7.06
N ILE A 201 14.83 -13.80 -6.25
CA ILE A 201 15.75 -13.16 -5.32
C ILE A 201 16.23 -14.17 -4.27
N ASN A 202 15.30 -14.86 -3.61
CA ASN A 202 15.60 -15.84 -2.57
C ASN A 202 16.33 -17.05 -3.17
N GLY A 203 15.96 -17.46 -4.39
CA GLY A 203 16.67 -18.48 -5.14
C GLY A 203 18.12 -18.11 -5.45
N PHE A 204 18.40 -16.86 -5.80
CA PHE A 204 19.76 -16.38 -5.99
C PHE A 204 20.54 -16.36 -4.66
N LEU A 205 20.00 -15.70 -3.63
CA LEU A 205 20.65 -15.54 -2.33
C LEU A 205 20.93 -16.90 -1.66
N ALA A 206 20.07 -17.90 -1.83
CA ALA A 206 20.26 -19.26 -1.33
C ALA A 206 21.49 -19.98 -1.93
N THR A 207 22.01 -19.52 -3.07
CA THR A 207 23.25 -20.07 -3.67
C THR A 207 24.53 -19.43 -3.12
N THR A 208 24.39 -18.41 -2.27
CA THR A 208 25.51 -17.61 -1.75
C THR A 208 25.69 -17.82 -0.25
N VAL A 209 26.93 -17.65 0.22
CA VAL A 209 27.29 -17.65 1.64
C VAL A 209 28.13 -16.41 1.96
N GLY A 210 28.00 -15.91 3.19
CA GLY A 210 28.76 -14.78 3.73
C GLY A 210 30.24 -15.11 4.02
N GLU A 211 30.92 -15.75 3.08
CA GLU A 211 32.35 -16.07 3.14
C GLU A 211 33.10 -15.27 2.07
N GLY A 212 34.32 -14.83 2.41
CA GLY A 212 35.15 -14.00 1.53
C GLY A 212 35.84 -14.80 0.43
N SER A 213 35.85 -14.26 -0.79
CA SER A 213 36.63 -14.73 -1.93
C SER A 213 37.34 -13.57 -2.62
N ASN A 214 38.55 -13.82 -3.13
CA ASN A 214 39.31 -12.85 -3.92
C ASN A 214 38.58 -12.42 -5.21
N ASP A 215 37.71 -13.27 -5.75
CA ASP A 215 36.98 -13.03 -7.00
C ASP A 215 35.46 -13.15 -6.87
N GLY A 216 34.96 -13.42 -5.65
CA GLY A 216 33.54 -13.58 -5.38
C GLY A 216 32.88 -14.78 -6.06
N GLN A 217 33.64 -15.79 -6.49
CA GLN A 217 33.18 -16.96 -7.25
C GLN A 217 33.71 -18.30 -6.73
N ASN A 218 34.49 -18.32 -5.64
CA ASN A 218 34.86 -19.57 -4.98
C ASN A 218 33.62 -20.30 -4.46
N VAL A 219 33.75 -21.61 -4.25
CA VAL A 219 32.67 -22.45 -3.74
C VAL A 219 33.15 -23.17 -2.49
N ASN A 220 32.38 -23.06 -1.41
CA ASN A 220 32.70 -23.67 -0.13
C ASN A 220 32.38 -25.18 -0.11
N ASN A 221 32.61 -25.82 1.04
CA ASN A 221 32.42 -27.27 1.18
C ASN A 221 30.96 -27.73 1.05
N ASP A 222 30.00 -26.83 1.26
CA ASP A 222 28.56 -27.09 1.13
C ASP A 222 28.03 -26.81 -0.29
N GLY A 223 28.91 -26.39 -1.21
CA GLY A 223 28.55 -26.10 -2.60
C GLY A 223 27.97 -24.69 -2.80
N LEU A 224 28.12 -23.79 -1.82
CA LEU A 224 27.66 -22.41 -1.89
C LEU A 224 28.78 -21.48 -2.37
N ILE A 225 28.40 -20.41 -3.07
CA ILE A 225 29.34 -19.41 -3.57
C ILE A 225 29.81 -18.51 -2.41
N GLU A 226 31.12 -18.47 -2.16
CA GLU A 226 31.79 -17.51 -1.27
C GLU A 226 31.66 -16.12 -1.89
N TYR A 227 30.59 -15.42 -1.51
CA TYR A 227 30.10 -14.28 -2.26
C TYR A 227 30.64 -12.95 -1.75
N LEU A 228 31.30 -12.87 -0.59
CA LEU A 228 31.84 -11.60 -0.15
C LEU A 228 33.17 -11.33 -0.85
N CYS A 229 33.42 -10.07 -1.22
CA CYS A 229 34.74 -9.72 -1.74
C CYS A 229 35.76 -9.72 -0.60
N ASP A 230 36.87 -10.41 -0.79
CA ASP A 230 38.05 -10.32 0.08
C ASP A 230 39.28 -10.32 -0.80
N SER A 231 39.32 -9.36 -1.73
CA SER A 231 40.36 -9.27 -2.76
C SER A 231 41.65 -8.60 -2.26
N GLY A 232 41.55 -7.88 -1.14
CA GLY A 232 42.60 -6.99 -0.64
C GLY A 232 42.69 -5.65 -1.35
N ASP A 233 41.89 -5.42 -2.40
CA ASP A 233 41.69 -4.11 -3.01
C ASP A 233 40.61 -3.32 -2.23
N PRO A 234 40.49 -1.99 -2.42
CA PRO A 234 39.44 -1.22 -1.77
C PRO A 234 38.04 -1.63 -2.25
N GLU A 235 37.14 -1.80 -1.29
CA GLU A 235 35.77 -2.28 -1.47
C GLU A 235 34.75 -1.21 -1.03
N THR A 236 33.45 -1.55 -1.00
CA THR A 236 32.37 -0.63 -0.58
C THR A 236 32.28 0.62 -1.48
N SER A 237 32.01 0.39 -2.76
CA SER A 237 31.87 1.41 -3.82
C SER A 237 30.44 1.96 -3.93
N THR A 238 29.89 2.46 -2.83
CA THR A 238 28.49 2.89 -2.72
C THR A 238 28.11 3.94 -3.76
N GLY A 239 28.86 5.04 -3.85
CA GLY A 239 28.62 6.13 -4.80
C GLY A 239 28.65 5.65 -6.24
N LYS A 240 29.67 4.88 -6.64
CA LYS A 240 29.74 4.30 -7.99
C LYS A 240 28.58 3.37 -8.31
N SER A 241 28.11 2.60 -7.32
CA SER A 241 27.06 1.61 -7.51
C SER A 241 25.68 2.26 -7.64
N LEU A 242 25.40 3.29 -6.84
CA LEU A 242 24.23 4.14 -7.00
C LEU A 242 24.28 4.92 -8.32
N GLN A 243 25.43 5.52 -8.63
CA GLN A 243 25.62 6.31 -9.85
C GLN A 243 25.40 5.48 -11.12
N ALA A 244 25.74 4.19 -11.10
CA ALA A 244 25.49 3.27 -12.21
C ALA A 244 23.99 3.02 -12.48
N GLN A 245 23.11 3.35 -11.53
CA GLN A 245 21.66 3.23 -11.70
C GLN A 245 21.02 4.51 -12.26
N VAL A 246 21.76 5.62 -12.34
CA VAL A 246 21.26 6.85 -12.98
C VAL A 246 21.00 6.59 -14.45
N GLY A 247 19.78 6.86 -14.91
CA GLY A 247 19.31 6.56 -16.25
C GLY A 247 18.97 5.09 -16.51
N ASN A 248 18.94 4.24 -15.48
CA ASN A 248 18.52 2.84 -15.64
C ASN A 248 17.04 2.81 -16.11
N PRO A 249 16.73 2.27 -17.31
CA PRO A 249 15.37 2.27 -17.84
C PRO A 249 14.33 1.61 -16.93
N THR A 250 14.72 0.59 -16.14
CA THR A 250 13.79 -0.09 -15.22
C THR A 250 13.45 0.73 -13.97
N LEU A 251 14.25 1.77 -13.69
CA LEU A 251 14.02 2.73 -12.59
C LEU A 251 13.61 4.11 -13.12
N GLN A 252 13.24 4.20 -14.40
CA GLN A 252 12.72 5.41 -15.04
C GLN A 252 11.32 5.14 -15.61
N ASP A 253 10.60 4.21 -14.99
CA ASP A 253 9.22 3.90 -15.31
C ASP A 253 8.33 5.07 -14.86
N LEU A 254 7.62 5.70 -15.80
CA LEU A 254 6.76 6.85 -15.54
C LEU A 254 5.42 6.45 -14.91
N GLU A 255 5.06 5.18 -15.00
CA GLU A 255 3.80 4.65 -14.45
C GLU A 255 3.95 4.25 -12.97
N ARG A 256 5.17 4.28 -12.42
CA ARG A 256 5.48 3.71 -11.11
C ARG A 256 6.41 4.62 -10.33
N ASP A 257 6.22 4.63 -9.01
CA ASP A 257 7.26 5.14 -8.12
C ASP A 257 8.50 4.23 -8.21
N ASN A 258 9.69 4.84 -8.24
CA ASN A 258 10.96 4.12 -8.35
C ASN A 258 11.81 4.40 -7.11
N ALA A 259 12.34 3.34 -6.51
CA ALA A 259 13.17 3.43 -5.32
C ALA A 259 14.34 2.43 -5.34
N ILE A 260 15.40 2.78 -4.63
CA ILE A 260 16.51 1.90 -4.28
C ILE A 260 16.53 1.74 -2.76
N LEU A 261 16.66 0.50 -2.30
CA LEU A 261 16.95 0.16 -0.92
C LEU A 261 18.43 -0.19 -0.81
N LEU A 262 19.24 0.72 -0.28
CA LEU A 262 20.65 0.51 -0.01
C LEU A 262 20.82 -0.18 1.35
N ILE A 263 21.47 -1.35 1.34
CA ILE A 263 21.87 -2.07 2.56
C ILE A 263 23.40 -2.11 2.58
N THR A 264 24.01 -1.51 3.60
CA THR A 264 25.48 -1.41 3.76
C THR A 264 25.87 -1.63 5.22
N ASP A 265 27.07 -2.13 5.48
CA ASP A 265 27.61 -2.23 6.85
C ASP A 265 28.61 -1.13 7.23
N GLY A 266 28.84 -0.18 6.33
CA GLY A 266 29.82 0.86 6.57
C GLY A 266 29.89 1.96 5.53
N SER A 267 30.85 2.84 5.80
CA SER A 267 31.23 3.97 4.97
C SER A 267 31.76 3.53 3.62
N GLU A 268 31.45 4.29 2.58
CA GLU A 268 32.13 4.15 1.30
C GLU A 268 33.65 4.30 1.49
N SER A 269 34.42 3.44 0.83
CA SER A 269 35.86 3.58 0.82
C SER A 269 36.25 4.87 0.10
N GLY A 270 37.08 5.70 0.74
CA GLY A 270 37.60 6.93 0.14
C GLY A 270 38.39 6.70 -1.15
N ASP A 271 38.97 5.50 -1.34
CA ASP A 271 39.64 5.11 -2.58
C ASP A 271 38.65 4.76 -3.71
N CYS A 272 37.38 4.54 -3.37
CA CYS A 272 36.31 4.25 -4.32
C CYS A 272 35.57 5.49 -4.81
N VAL A 273 35.70 6.62 -4.11
CA VAL A 273 35.17 7.91 -4.54
C VAL A 273 35.94 8.38 -5.78
N ASP A 274 35.23 8.48 -6.90
CA ASP A 274 35.79 8.90 -8.19
C ASP A 274 35.04 10.13 -8.70
N ASN A 275 35.77 11.11 -9.21
CA ASN A 275 35.23 12.39 -9.69
C ASN A 275 34.30 13.10 -8.69
N GLU A 276 34.60 13.01 -7.40
CA GLU A 276 33.78 13.58 -6.31
C GLU A 276 32.36 13.00 -6.23
N ILE A 277 32.14 11.80 -6.79
CA ILE A 277 30.88 11.07 -6.69
C ILE A 277 31.00 10.07 -5.53
N ASP A 278 30.46 10.46 -4.39
CA ASP A 278 30.23 9.61 -3.23
C ASP A 278 28.76 9.16 -3.14
N GLY A 279 28.42 8.37 -2.11
CA GLY A 279 27.07 7.91 -1.82
C GLY A 279 26.01 9.02 -1.88
N PRO A 280 26.12 10.10 -1.08
CA PRO A 280 25.17 11.22 -1.11
C PRO A 280 25.05 11.89 -2.48
N VAL A 281 26.16 12.17 -3.17
CA VAL A 281 26.12 12.79 -4.50
C VAL A 281 25.40 11.89 -5.50
N ALA A 282 25.67 10.58 -5.47
CA ALA A 282 25.01 9.62 -6.34
C ALA A 282 23.51 9.48 -6.03
N ALA A 283 23.12 9.50 -4.76
CA ALA A 283 21.72 9.52 -4.33
C ALA A 283 20.98 10.78 -4.80
N ALA A 284 21.61 11.96 -4.68
CA ALA A 284 21.07 13.20 -5.22
C ALA A 284 20.91 13.16 -6.74
N ASN A 285 21.85 12.55 -7.46
CA ASN A 285 21.75 12.38 -8.91
C ASN A 285 20.60 11.45 -9.31
N LEU A 286 20.31 10.42 -8.52
CA LEU A 286 19.17 9.52 -8.72
C LEU A 286 17.83 10.23 -8.47
N PHE A 287 17.74 10.99 -7.38
CA PHE A 287 16.54 11.74 -7.01
C PHE A 287 16.27 12.91 -7.96
N GLY A 288 17.31 13.59 -8.45
CA GLY A 288 17.22 14.75 -9.33
C GLY A 288 16.87 14.45 -10.80
N GLN A 289 16.57 13.20 -11.15
CA GLN A 289 16.14 12.82 -12.50
C GLN A 289 14.73 13.33 -12.82
N ALA A 290 14.36 13.29 -14.11
CA ALA A 290 13.00 13.65 -14.54
C ALA A 290 11.95 12.71 -13.91
N THR A 291 12.29 11.42 -13.78
CA THR A 291 11.58 10.46 -12.93
C THR A 291 12.44 10.23 -11.69
N PRO A 292 12.11 10.83 -10.53
CA PRO A 292 12.89 10.69 -9.32
C PRO A 292 13.02 9.23 -8.88
N VAL A 293 14.23 8.83 -8.52
CA VAL A 293 14.49 7.54 -7.86
C VAL A 293 14.85 7.83 -6.41
N LYS A 294 13.96 7.45 -5.49
CA LYS A 294 14.19 7.61 -4.04
C LYS A 294 15.27 6.63 -3.57
N VAL A 295 16.09 7.02 -2.60
CA VAL A 295 17.11 6.12 -2.02
C VAL A 295 16.88 6.00 -0.52
N PHE A 296 16.42 4.83 -0.09
CA PHE A 296 16.37 4.45 1.31
C PHE A 296 17.71 3.84 1.70
N ALA A 297 18.31 4.28 2.81
CA ALA A 297 19.59 3.79 3.26
C ALA A 297 19.45 3.08 4.62
N VAL A 298 19.98 1.86 4.69
CA VAL A 298 20.05 1.06 5.91
C VAL A 298 21.52 0.72 6.18
N GLY A 299 22.03 1.24 7.29
CA GLY A 299 23.33 0.89 7.83
C GLY A 299 23.23 -0.27 8.81
N PHE A 300 24.16 -1.21 8.71
CA PHE A 300 24.11 -2.44 9.49
C PHE A 300 25.39 -2.70 10.29
N GLY A 301 25.27 -3.18 11.53
CA GLY A 301 26.40 -3.72 12.30
C GLY A 301 27.49 -2.71 12.65
N GLY A 302 27.13 -1.50 13.08
CA GLY A 302 28.08 -0.44 13.44
C GLY A 302 28.37 0.59 12.35
N ALA A 303 27.53 0.66 11.31
CA ALA A 303 27.57 1.73 10.32
C ALA A 303 27.39 3.13 10.95
N ASN A 304 27.90 4.16 10.28
CA ASN A 304 27.80 5.54 10.75
C ASN A 304 26.43 6.13 10.38
N LEU A 305 25.56 6.36 11.38
CA LEU A 305 24.24 6.97 11.17
C LEU A 305 24.29 8.28 10.39
N SER A 306 25.30 9.12 10.62
CA SER A 306 25.42 10.40 9.91
C SER A 306 25.53 10.17 8.40
N GLU A 307 26.34 9.21 7.98
CA GLU A 307 26.56 8.93 6.55
C GLU A 307 25.35 8.25 5.92
N VAL A 308 24.69 7.36 6.65
CA VAL A 308 23.45 6.72 6.18
C VAL A 308 22.35 7.77 6.02
N ASN A 309 22.24 8.73 6.96
CA ASN A 309 21.32 9.85 6.84
C ASN A 309 21.69 10.77 5.68
N ASP A 310 22.97 11.12 5.49
CA ASP A 310 23.40 11.97 4.37
C ASP A 310 22.98 11.36 3.02
N ILE A 311 23.06 10.03 2.86
CA ILE A 311 22.60 9.33 1.66
C ILE A 311 21.06 9.40 1.55
N ALA A 312 20.33 9.11 2.63
CA ALA A 312 18.87 9.12 2.62
C ALA A 312 18.28 10.52 2.37
N GLU A 313 18.85 11.56 2.99
CA GLU A 313 18.48 12.96 2.77
C GLU A 313 18.72 13.37 1.31
N ALA A 314 19.90 13.06 0.76
CA ALA A 314 20.21 13.34 -0.64
C ALA A 314 19.31 12.53 -1.60
N GLY A 315 18.92 11.32 -1.20
CA GLY A 315 18.02 10.42 -1.91
C GLY A 315 16.53 10.72 -1.75
N GLY A 316 16.15 11.75 -1.01
CA GLY A 316 14.75 12.19 -0.86
C GLY A 316 13.91 11.34 0.10
N THR A 317 14.52 10.59 1.03
CA THR A 317 13.81 9.80 2.06
C THR A 317 14.04 10.30 3.49
N GLU A 318 14.73 11.44 3.64
CA GLU A 318 14.98 12.20 4.88
C GLU A 318 15.80 11.51 5.96
N MET A 319 15.51 10.27 6.33
CA MET A 319 16.23 9.56 7.37
C MET A 319 16.68 8.17 6.92
N GLY A 320 17.91 7.84 7.30
CA GLY A 320 18.46 6.52 7.23
C GLY A 320 18.06 5.68 8.44
N TYR A 321 18.21 4.36 8.29
CA TYR A 321 17.95 3.41 9.35
C TYR A 321 19.27 2.79 9.80
N LEU A 322 19.43 2.60 11.11
CA LEU A 322 20.44 1.70 11.63
C LEU A 322 19.77 0.43 12.12
N ALA A 323 20.37 -0.68 11.77
CA ALA A 323 20.05 -1.99 12.30
C ALA A 323 21.34 -2.60 12.83
N ASP A 324 21.51 -2.60 14.14
CA ASP A 324 22.65 -3.26 14.76
C ASP A 324 22.36 -4.75 15.01
N GLN A 325 21.09 -5.16 14.85
CA GLN A 325 20.56 -6.51 15.07
C GLN A 325 19.62 -6.94 13.94
N ALA A 326 19.34 -8.24 13.84
CA ALA A 326 18.46 -8.80 12.81
C ALA A 326 17.04 -8.21 12.89
N ASP A 327 16.43 -8.22 14.07
CA ASP A 327 15.06 -7.73 14.28
C ASP A 327 14.90 -6.24 13.91
N GLU A 328 15.95 -5.43 14.11
CA GLU A 328 15.95 -4.01 13.74
C GLU A 328 16.03 -3.82 12.22
N LEU A 329 16.76 -4.71 11.52
CA LEU A 329 16.81 -4.71 10.06
C LEU A 329 15.45 -5.08 9.50
N ASP A 330 14.81 -6.11 10.03
CA ASP A 330 13.47 -6.53 9.62
C ASP A 330 12.46 -5.38 9.79
N MET A 331 12.47 -4.72 10.97
CA MET A 331 11.61 -3.56 11.21
C MET A 331 11.89 -2.39 10.25
N ALA A 332 13.16 -2.10 9.96
CA ALA A 332 13.52 -1.05 9.03
C ALA A 332 13.04 -1.38 7.60
N LEU A 333 13.22 -2.63 7.16
CA LEU A 333 12.78 -3.08 5.84
C LEU A 333 11.26 -3.08 5.71
N ASP A 334 10.52 -3.49 6.75
CA ASP A 334 9.05 -3.39 6.77
C ASP A 334 8.58 -1.93 6.72
N GLN A 335 9.23 -1.03 7.47
CA GLN A 335 8.91 0.40 7.41
C GLN A 335 9.18 0.99 6.02
N ILE A 336 10.28 0.60 5.38
CA ILE A 336 10.62 1.05 4.03
C ILE A 336 9.63 0.48 3.02
N ALA A 337 9.29 -0.81 3.10
CA ALA A 337 8.32 -1.43 2.21
C ALA A 337 6.94 -0.76 2.34
N ASN A 338 6.50 -0.43 3.55
CA ASN A 338 5.27 0.35 3.78
C ASN A 338 5.39 1.79 3.27
N ALA A 339 6.54 2.45 3.43
CA ALA A 339 6.77 3.79 2.89
C ALA A 339 6.78 3.82 1.35
N VAL A 340 7.25 2.73 0.74
CA VAL A 340 7.30 2.50 -0.70
C VAL A 340 5.93 2.11 -1.25
N ALA A 341 5.06 1.48 -0.46
CA ALA A 341 3.72 1.05 -0.89
C ALA A 341 2.98 2.16 -1.65
N THR A 342 2.21 1.77 -2.67
CA THR A 342 1.63 2.75 -3.59
C THR A 342 0.51 3.57 -2.96
N CYS A 343 0.43 4.84 -3.36
CA CYS A 343 -0.74 5.70 -3.15
C CYS A 343 -1.42 6.01 -4.49
N THR A 344 -1.10 5.25 -5.53
CA THR A 344 -1.61 5.42 -6.89
C THR A 344 -2.38 4.17 -7.30
N PHE A 345 -3.60 4.40 -7.74
CA PHE A 345 -4.55 3.37 -8.12
C PHE A 345 -5.07 3.64 -9.52
N GLU A 346 -5.06 2.63 -10.38
CA GLU A 346 -5.65 2.70 -11.72
C GLU A 346 -7.14 2.37 -11.62
N LEU A 347 -7.97 3.14 -12.32
CA LEU A 347 -9.40 2.87 -12.42
C LEU A 347 -9.65 1.85 -13.55
N ASP A 348 -10.55 0.89 -13.34
CA ASP A 348 -10.93 -0.09 -14.35
C ASP A 348 -11.61 0.52 -15.60
N GLN A 349 -12.12 1.74 -15.47
CA GLN A 349 -12.80 2.50 -16.52
C GLN A 349 -12.40 3.97 -16.47
N VAL A 350 -12.49 4.66 -17.61
CA VAL A 350 -12.26 6.11 -17.68
C VAL A 350 -13.55 6.83 -17.24
N PRO A 351 -13.50 7.70 -16.21
CA PRO A 351 -14.63 8.52 -15.78
C PRO A 351 -15.17 9.39 -16.92
N PRO A 352 -16.50 9.46 -17.14
CA PRO A 352 -17.09 10.33 -18.14
C PRO A 352 -16.81 11.82 -17.91
N ASP A 353 -16.81 12.26 -16.65
CA ASP A 353 -16.39 13.60 -16.22
C ASP A 353 -15.44 13.50 -15.00
N PRO A 354 -14.17 13.95 -15.14
CA PRO A 354 -13.22 13.98 -14.03
C PRO A 354 -13.64 14.81 -12.81
N ASN A 355 -14.58 15.75 -12.96
CA ASN A 355 -15.04 16.61 -11.88
C ASN A 355 -16.15 15.97 -11.03
N GLU A 356 -16.66 14.81 -11.44
CA GLU A 356 -17.72 14.07 -10.74
C GLU A 356 -17.18 12.78 -10.12
N ILE A 357 -15.88 12.73 -9.85
CA ILE A 357 -15.24 11.65 -9.11
C ILE A 357 -15.25 12.03 -7.62
N TYR A 358 -15.65 11.08 -6.77
CA TYR A 358 -15.63 11.21 -5.33
C TYR A 358 -14.97 9.99 -4.71
N VAL A 359 -14.28 10.19 -3.58
CA VAL A 359 -13.51 9.15 -2.92
C VAL A 359 -13.91 9.06 -1.45
N PHE A 360 -14.10 7.83 -0.98
CA PHE A 360 -14.47 7.54 0.40
C PHE A 360 -13.54 6.46 0.98
N PHE A 361 -13.15 6.64 2.24
CA PHE A 361 -12.41 5.63 3.00
C PHE A 361 -13.35 4.97 3.99
N ASP A 362 -13.35 3.65 4.04
CA ASP A 362 -14.12 2.84 4.98
C ASP A 362 -15.61 3.28 5.07
N LYS A 363 -16.17 3.72 3.95
CA LYS A 363 -17.55 4.23 3.81
C LYS A 363 -17.88 5.44 4.67
N ASP A 364 -16.87 6.20 5.10
CA ASP A 364 -17.08 7.45 5.82
C ASP A 364 -17.71 8.50 4.89
N PRO A 365 -18.94 8.98 5.15
CA PRO A 365 -19.60 9.97 4.32
C PRO A 365 -18.90 11.34 4.27
N ALA A 366 -17.91 11.59 5.15
CA ALA A 366 -17.09 12.80 5.06
C ALA A 366 -16.31 12.89 3.74
N GLY A 367 -15.96 11.74 3.14
CA GLY A 367 -15.17 11.66 1.92
C GLY A 367 -13.73 12.16 2.07
N VAL A 368 -12.91 11.86 1.07
CA VAL A 368 -11.55 12.39 0.94
C VAL A 368 -11.61 13.57 -0.03
N PRO A 369 -11.10 14.76 0.35
CA PRO A 369 -11.15 15.92 -0.54
C PRO A 369 -10.31 15.71 -1.80
N ASN A 370 -10.77 16.23 -2.93
CA ASN A 370 -9.93 16.40 -4.12
C ASN A 370 -8.96 17.57 -3.87
N ASP A 371 -7.78 17.26 -3.34
CA ASP A 371 -6.76 18.22 -2.96
C ASP A 371 -5.37 17.66 -3.31
N PRO A 372 -4.52 18.43 -4.02
CA PRO A 372 -3.21 17.97 -4.46
C PRO A 372 -2.14 17.86 -3.36
N ASN A 373 -2.44 18.25 -2.12
CA ASN A 373 -1.50 18.18 -0.99
C ASN A 373 -2.00 17.26 0.13
N GLU A 374 -3.29 17.29 0.46
CA GLU A 374 -3.85 16.58 1.62
C GLU A 374 -5.00 15.61 1.29
N GLY A 375 -5.23 15.34 0.00
CA GLY A 375 -6.38 14.56 -0.46
C GLY A 375 -6.03 13.62 -1.61
N TRP A 376 -6.76 13.70 -2.72
CA TRP A 376 -6.45 12.95 -3.93
C TRP A 376 -6.50 13.83 -5.19
N THR A 377 -5.84 13.35 -6.24
CA THR A 377 -5.90 13.92 -7.60
C THR A 377 -6.14 12.82 -8.62
N TYR A 378 -6.77 13.16 -9.74
CA TYR A 378 -6.95 12.24 -10.88
C TYR A 378 -6.17 12.72 -12.11
N ASP A 379 -5.43 11.81 -12.73
CA ASP A 379 -4.76 12.04 -14.01
C ASP A 379 -5.50 11.33 -15.17
N PRO A 380 -6.15 12.09 -16.07
CA PRO A 380 -6.89 11.52 -17.21
C PRO A 380 -5.99 10.88 -18.27
N MET A 381 -4.69 11.16 -18.28
CA MET A 381 -3.76 10.58 -19.27
C MET A 381 -3.41 9.13 -18.94
N THR A 382 -3.28 8.83 -17.65
CA THR A 382 -2.92 7.51 -17.12
C THR A 382 -4.11 6.77 -16.52
N ASN A 383 -5.27 7.43 -16.38
CA ASN A 383 -6.46 6.92 -15.71
C ASN A 383 -6.22 6.52 -14.24
N THR A 384 -5.41 7.31 -13.54
CA THR A 384 -4.98 7.01 -12.17
C THR A 384 -5.49 8.03 -11.16
N VAL A 385 -5.80 7.56 -9.95
CA VAL A 385 -6.04 8.37 -8.76
C VAL A 385 -4.81 8.27 -7.87
N THR A 386 -4.25 9.41 -7.49
CA THR A 386 -3.12 9.51 -6.57
C THR A 386 -3.55 10.19 -5.28
N PHE A 387 -3.30 9.55 -4.15
CA PHE A 387 -3.51 10.09 -2.82
C PHE A 387 -2.27 10.82 -2.31
N HIS A 388 -2.48 11.90 -1.56
CA HIS A 388 -1.45 12.82 -1.08
C HIS A 388 -1.58 13.03 0.43
N GLY A 389 -0.46 13.39 1.06
CA GLY A 389 -0.42 13.79 2.47
C GLY A 389 -1.07 12.77 3.42
N PRO A 390 -1.90 13.23 4.38
CA PRO A 390 -2.52 12.34 5.37
C PRO A 390 -3.38 11.21 4.78
N ALA A 391 -3.98 11.40 3.60
CA ALA A 391 -4.77 10.36 2.95
C ALA A 391 -3.88 9.21 2.46
N CYS A 392 -2.74 9.52 1.84
CA CYS A 392 -1.74 8.53 1.45
C CYS A 392 -1.13 7.83 2.67
N ASP A 393 -0.83 8.58 3.73
CA ASP A 393 -0.29 8.02 4.96
C ASP A 393 -1.26 7.03 5.63
N ALA A 394 -2.57 7.31 5.59
CA ALA A 394 -3.60 6.42 6.13
C ALA A 394 -3.69 5.10 5.34
N ILE A 395 -3.56 5.15 4.00
CA ILE A 395 -3.49 3.96 3.15
C ILE A 395 -2.23 3.14 3.47
N LYS A 396 -1.06 3.79 3.46
CA LYS A 396 0.24 3.14 3.74
C LYS A 396 0.31 2.55 5.14
N GLY A 397 -0.31 3.21 6.11
CA GLY A 397 -0.39 2.76 7.50
C GLY A 397 -1.36 1.58 7.72
N GLY A 398 -2.10 1.16 6.69
CA GLY A 398 -3.12 0.11 6.81
C GLY A 398 -4.30 0.49 7.68
N VAL A 399 -4.54 1.80 7.87
CA VAL A 399 -5.70 2.31 8.61
C VAL A 399 -6.94 2.19 7.74
N VAL A 400 -6.80 2.49 6.46
CA VAL A 400 -7.85 2.34 5.44
C VAL A 400 -7.89 0.89 5.00
N VAL A 401 -9.05 0.26 5.15
CA VAL A 401 -9.28 -1.13 4.75
C VAL A 401 -10.03 -1.18 3.42
N ASP A 402 -10.84 -0.15 3.13
CA ASP A 402 -11.69 -0.05 1.96
C ASP A 402 -11.56 1.34 1.33
N ILE A 403 -11.37 1.37 0.01
CA ILE A 403 -11.33 2.62 -0.78
C ILE A 403 -12.43 2.53 -1.82
N ASP A 404 -13.47 3.34 -1.66
CA ASP A 404 -14.55 3.45 -2.63
C ASP A 404 -14.28 4.68 -3.49
N ILE A 405 -14.15 4.48 -4.81
CA ILE A 405 -14.11 5.58 -5.78
C ILE A 405 -15.38 5.49 -6.61
N VAL A 406 -16.17 6.56 -6.60
CA VAL A 406 -17.46 6.61 -7.28
C VAL A 406 -17.53 7.78 -8.24
N TYR A 407 -18.23 7.56 -9.36
CA TYR A 407 -18.60 8.58 -10.32
C TYR A 407 -20.04 9.05 -10.06
N GLY A 408 -20.32 10.34 -10.23
CA GLY A 408 -21.67 10.94 -10.23
C GLY A 408 -22.33 11.09 -8.84
N CYS A 409 -21.90 10.29 -7.85
CA CYS A 409 -22.47 10.29 -6.50
C CYS A 409 -21.48 10.87 -5.49
N ASN A 410 -21.77 12.02 -4.88
CA ASN A 410 -21.00 12.53 -3.74
C ASN A 410 -21.43 11.87 -2.42
N MET A 411 -21.49 10.54 -2.41
CA MET A 411 -21.78 9.74 -1.22
C MET A 411 -21.17 8.34 -1.37
N PRO A 412 -20.80 7.67 -0.27
CA PRO A 412 -20.26 6.31 -0.34
C PRO A 412 -21.33 5.31 -0.82
N PRO A 413 -20.95 4.21 -1.50
CA PRO A 413 -21.86 3.15 -1.89
C PRO A 413 -22.63 2.57 -0.69
N ILE A 414 -23.95 2.38 -0.85
CA ILE A 414 -24.75 1.67 0.16
C ILE A 414 -24.52 0.17 -0.04
N GLY A 415 -23.61 -0.40 0.76
CA GLY A 415 -23.26 -1.83 0.75
C GLY A 415 -24.27 -2.74 1.44
#